data_AF-A0A9P9WPF3-F1
#
_entry.id   AF-A0A9P9WPF3-F1
#
_cell.length_a   1.000
_cell.length_b   1.000
_cell.length_c   1.000
_cell.angle_alpha   90.00
_cell.angle_beta   90.00
_cell.angle_gamma   90.00
#
_symmetry.space_group_name_H-M   'P 1'
#
loop_
_entity.id
_entity.type
_entity.pdbx_description
1 polymer ?
#
loop_
_entity_poly.entity_id
_entity_poly.type
_entity_poly.pdbx_seq_one_letter_code
_entity_poly.pdbx_strand_id
1 'polypeptide(L)'
;MASDEDYMAFLDKANKDPSEGYAKSASKQDFKATDAGVQVPAVLKSAVKDAFYTSDADEPFVPVCLNWDEGGKGLPDEEEFASLISHPSPSSAQVEIQDPADWDAQGQYSDLIDAVRKAGKGNDVRVYRITRDGTRVEYWVVTTEGKGKGAKLVGVKALAVES
;
A
#
# COMPACT_ATOMS: atom_id res chain seq x y z
N MET A 1 27.85 3.66 -37.98
CA MET A 1 28.29 3.45 -36.58
C MET A 1 27.63 4.50 -35.72
N ALA A 2 26.53 4.09 -35.10
CA ALA A 2 25.68 4.73 -34.08
C ALA A 2 24.41 3.85 -34.08
N SER A 3 23.98 3.19 -33.02
CA SER A 3 24.35 3.24 -31.61
C SER A 3 23.83 1.95 -30.99
N ASP A 4 24.72 1.01 -30.62
CA ASP A 4 24.34 -0.18 -29.85
C ASP A 4 23.73 0.19 -28.46
N GLU A 5 23.82 1.46 -28.07
CA GLU A 5 23.15 2.05 -26.91
C GLU A 5 21.61 2.07 -27.02
N ASP A 6 21.05 2.29 -28.21
CA ASP A 6 19.59 2.37 -28.37
C ASP A 6 18.91 0.98 -28.25
N TYR A 7 19.64 -0.09 -28.58
CA TYR A 7 19.14 -1.46 -28.45
C TYR A 7 19.20 -1.94 -26.99
N MET A 8 20.17 -1.48 -26.21
CA MET A 8 20.22 -1.75 -24.77
C MET A 8 19.15 -0.98 -23.99
N ALA A 9 18.81 0.24 -24.42
CA ALA A 9 17.71 1.01 -23.81
C ALA A 9 16.34 0.35 -24.01
N PHE A 10 16.13 -0.38 -25.11
CA PHE A 10 14.92 -1.18 -25.33
C PHE A 10 14.86 -2.42 -24.43
N LEU A 11 16.00 -3.10 -24.23
CA LEU A 11 16.08 -4.26 -23.33
C LEU A 11 15.93 -3.87 -21.85
N ASP A 12 16.48 -2.73 -21.44
CA ASP A 12 16.29 -2.21 -20.07
C ASP A 12 14.86 -1.70 -19.85
N LYS A 13 14.21 -1.18 -20.91
CA LYS A 13 12.80 -0.80 -20.87
C LYS A 13 11.85 -1.99 -20.76
N ALA A 14 12.27 -3.20 -21.15
CA ALA A 14 11.50 -4.43 -21.01
C ALA A 14 11.64 -5.10 -19.62
N ASN A 15 12.61 -4.69 -18.80
CA ASN A 15 12.77 -5.16 -17.41
C ASN A 15 12.11 -4.25 -16.36
N LYS A 16 11.43 -3.19 -16.79
CA LYS A 16 10.56 -2.39 -15.92
C LYS A 16 9.17 -3.01 -15.91
N ASP A 17 8.94 -3.83 -14.89
CA ASP A 17 7.66 -4.25 -14.29
C ASP A 17 6.45 -4.39 -15.25
N PRO A 18 5.93 -5.60 -15.50
CA PRO A 18 4.74 -5.84 -16.33
C PRO A 18 3.42 -5.47 -15.60
N SER A 19 3.37 -4.28 -15.01
CA SER A 19 2.15 -3.67 -14.44
C SER A 19 1.63 -2.49 -15.28
N GLU A 20 2.21 -2.23 -16.47
CA GLU A 20 1.77 -1.17 -17.40
C GLU A 20 0.54 -1.56 -18.25
N GLY A 21 -0.42 -2.27 -17.65
CA GLY A 21 -1.78 -2.44 -18.18
C GLY A 21 -2.83 -1.56 -17.48
N TYR A 22 -2.49 -0.97 -16.33
CA TYR A 22 -3.32 0.02 -15.66
C TYR A 22 -2.87 1.41 -16.10
N ALA A 23 -3.83 2.21 -16.56
CA ALA A 23 -3.60 3.53 -17.12
C ALA A 23 -2.70 4.38 -16.21
N LYS A 24 -1.51 4.71 -16.71
CA LYS A 24 -0.58 5.65 -16.10
C LYS A 24 -1.20 7.05 -16.18
N SER A 25 -2.00 7.40 -15.19
CA SER A 25 -2.42 8.77 -14.95
C SER A 25 -1.19 9.58 -14.55
N ALA A 26 -0.94 10.65 -15.29
CA ALA A 26 0.26 11.47 -15.19
C ALA A 26 0.42 12.15 -13.81
N SER A 27 1.58 11.92 -13.19
CA SER A 27 2.29 12.82 -12.26
C SER A 27 1.48 13.50 -11.15
N LYS A 28 1.32 12.82 -10.00
CA LYS A 28 1.18 13.41 -8.65
C LYS A 28 1.54 12.33 -7.63
N GLN A 29 2.66 12.51 -6.92
CA GLN A 29 3.22 11.71 -5.80
C GLN A 29 2.40 10.49 -5.34
N ASP A 30 2.54 9.34 -6.01
CA ASP A 30 2.07 8.09 -5.45
C ASP A 30 2.89 7.73 -4.21
N PHE A 31 2.19 7.46 -3.12
CA PHE A 31 2.77 7.05 -1.87
C PHE A 31 3.52 5.74 -2.00
N LYS A 32 4.67 5.67 -1.34
CA LYS A 32 5.51 4.49 -1.33
C LYS A 32 4.77 3.33 -0.68
N ALA A 33 4.39 2.34 -1.49
CA ALA A 33 3.65 1.16 -1.04
C ALA A 33 4.57 -0.03 -0.70
N THR A 34 5.68 -0.22 -1.43
CA THR A 34 6.60 -1.34 -1.21
C THR A 34 8.05 -0.85 -1.16
N ASP A 35 8.80 -1.31 -0.17
CA ASP A 35 10.24 -1.07 -0.02
C ASP A 35 11.05 -2.00 -0.94
N ALA A 36 12.13 -1.46 -1.52
CA ALA A 36 13.01 -2.22 -2.40
C ALA A 36 13.71 -3.36 -1.63
N GLY A 37 13.48 -4.60 -2.05
CA GLY A 37 14.07 -5.79 -1.44
C GLY A 37 13.18 -6.49 -0.40
N VAL A 38 11.95 -6.04 -0.20
CA VAL A 38 10.99 -6.70 0.71
C VAL A 38 10.03 -7.57 -0.10
N GLN A 39 9.90 -8.85 0.30
CA GLN A 39 8.98 -9.77 -0.34
C GLN A 39 7.58 -9.63 0.26
N VAL A 40 6.63 -9.16 -0.55
CA VAL A 40 5.21 -9.20 -0.21
C VAL A 40 4.79 -10.66 0.04
N PRO A 41 4.18 -10.97 1.20
CA PRO A 41 3.61 -12.27 1.50
C PRO A 41 2.67 -12.80 0.41
N ALA A 42 2.78 -14.08 0.07
CA ALA A 42 1.94 -14.71 -0.97
C ALA A 42 0.44 -14.66 -0.65
N VAL A 43 0.09 -14.66 0.64
CA VAL A 43 -1.30 -14.49 1.12
C VAL A 43 -1.88 -13.16 0.70
N LEU A 44 -1.11 -12.07 0.77
CA LEU A 44 -1.53 -10.74 0.35
C LEU A 44 -1.64 -10.66 -1.17
N LYS A 45 -0.64 -11.18 -1.90
CA LYS A 45 -0.66 -11.22 -3.37
C LYS A 45 -1.90 -11.94 -3.93
N SER A 46 -2.32 -13.01 -3.26
CA SER A 46 -3.50 -13.77 -3.65
C SER A 46 -4.78 -13.01 -3.30
N ALA A 47 -4.84 -12.39 -2.12
CA ALA A 47 -5.99 -11.59 -1.69
C ALA A 47 -6.24 -10.36 -2.57
N VAL A 48 -5.19 -9.66 -3.00
CA VAL A 48 -5.34 -8.46 -3.86
C VAL A 48 -5.68 -8.77 -5.30
N LYS A 49 -5.45 -10.01 -5.77
CA LYS A 49 -5.59 -10.37 -7.19
C LYS A 49 -7.04 -10.29 -7.69
N ASP A 50 -7.98 -10.66 -6.83
CA ASP A 50 -9.40 -10.74 -7.13
C ASP A 50 -10.21 -9.73 -6.29
N ALA A 51 -9.53 -8.81 -5.58
CA ALA A 51 -10.16 -7.80 -4.73
C ALA A 51 -10.02 -6.40 -5.34
N PHE A 52 -11.12 -5.68 -5.35
CA PHE A 52 -11.23 -4.29 -5.81
C PHE A 52 -11.97 -3.51 -4.75
N TYR A 53 -11.53 -2.27 -4.51
CA TYR A 53 -12.24 -1.39 -3.61
C TYR A 53 -13.37 -0.69 -4.36
N THR A 54 -14.61 -0.98 -3.94
CA THR A 54 -15.80 -0.39 -4.53
C THR A 54 -15.83 1.10 -4.23
N SER A 55 -15.56 1.89 -5.27
CA SER A 55 -15.65 3.36 -5.30
C SER A 55 -16.08 3.79 -6.70
N ASP A 56 -16.15 5.09 -6.99
CA ASP A 56 -16.56 5.57 -8.32
C ASP A 56 -15.68 5.04 -9.47
N ALA A 57 -14.45 4.61 -9.16
CA ALA A 57 -13.45 4.11 -10.12
C ALA A 57 -13.13 2.60 -10.01
N ASP A 58 -13.71 1.85 -9.07
CA ASP A 58 -13.43 0.43 -8.82
C ASP A 58 -11.91 0.07 -8.87
N GLU A 59 -11.13 0.69 -7.99
CA GLU A 59 -9.67 0.58 -8.00
C GLU A 59 -9.18 -0.75 -7.40
N PRO A 60 -8.14 -1.38 -7.98
CA PRO A 60 -7.58 -2.61 -7.44
C PRO A 60 -6.84 -2.38 -6.12
N PHE A 61 -6.81 -3.39 -5.25
CA PHE A 61 -5.92 -3.35 -4.10
C PHE A 61 -4.46 -3.56 -4.52
N VAL A 62 -3.56 -2.79 -3.91
CA VAL A 62 -2.11 -2.88 -4.12
C VAL A 62 -1.48 -3.39 -2.83
N PRO A 63 -0.63 -4.42 -2.87
CA PRO A 63 0.02 -4.91 -1.68
C PRO A 63 1.04 -3.90 -1.15
N VAL A 64 1.11 -3.80 0.18
CA VAL A 64 2.00 -2.88 0.90
C VAL A 64 3.00 -3.70 1.70
N CYS A 65 4.27 -3.31 1.62
CA CYS A 65 5.35 -3.95 2.34
C CYS A 65 6.49 -2.96 2.59
N LEU A 66 6.48 -2.34 3.76
CA LEU A 66 7.44 -1.29 4.15
C LEU A 66 8.31 -1.79 5.31
N ASN A 67 9.56 -1.32 5.38
CA ASN A 67 10.39 -1.62 6.54
C ASN A 67 9.95 -0.73 7.72
N TRP A 68 9.64 -1.35 8.87
CA TRP A 68 9.13 -0.64 10.03
C TRP A 68 9.83 -1.07 11.30
N ASP A 69 10.46 -0.12 12.02
CA ASP A 69 10.99 -0.41 13.35
C ASP A 69 9.88 -0.18 14.37
N GLU A 70 9.22 -1.27 14.78
CA GLU A 70 8.17 -1.22 15.79
C GLU A 70 8.69 -0.59 17.08
N GLY A 71 9.98 -0.74 17.42
CA GLY A 71 10.56 -0.22 18.66
C GLY A 71 9.85 -0.66 19.95
N GLY A 72 8.92 -1.62 19.86
CA GLY A 72 7.98 -2.00 20.94
C GLY A 72 6.69 -1.19 21.02
N LYS A 73 6.45 -0.23 20.12
CA LYS A 73 5.24 0.60 20.05
C LYS A 73 4.05 -0.08 19.35
N GLY A 74 4.31 -0.96 18.39
CA GLY A 74 3.28 -1.56 17.54
C GLY A 74 3.20 -0.93 16.16
N LEU A 75 1.98 -0.63 15.73
CA LEU A 75 1.70 0.04 14.46
C LEU A 75 2.13 1.51 14.49
N PRO A 76 2.55 2.09 13.35
CA PRO A 76 2.93 3.50 13.26
C PRO A 76 1.76 4.43 13.55
N ASP A 77 2.05 5.60 14.11
CA ASP A 77 1.08 6.70 14.22
C ASP A 77 0.89 7.42 12.88
N GLU A 78 -0.04 8.37 12.81
CA GLU A 78 -0.40 9.14 11.58
C GLU A 78 0.83 9.79 10.92
N GLU A 79 1.65 10.50 11.70
CA GLU A 79 2.85 11.18 11.21
C GLU A 79 3.98 10.20 10.81
N GLU A 80 4.14 9.12 11.58
CA GLU A 80 5.13 8.07 11.31
C GLU A 80 4.76 7.32 10.03
N PHE A 81 3.48 7.00 9.84
CA PHE A 81 2.95 6.38 8.64
C PHE A 81 3.10 7.29 7.43
N ALA A 82 2.74 8.57 7.55
CA ALA A 82 2.96 9.55 6.50
C ALA A 82 4.45 9.68 6.13
N SER A 83 5.35 9.57 7.10
CA SER A 83 6.80 9.56 6.86
C SER A 83 7.25 8.30 6.12
N LEU A 84 6.71 7.12 6.48
CA LEU A 84 7.02 5.83 5.84
C LEU A 84 6.64 5.81 4.36
N ILE A 85 5.46 6.33 4.04
CA ILE A 85 4.97 6.40 2.66
C ILE A 85 5.64 7.52 1.85
N SER A 86 6.61 8.24 2.44
CA SER A 86 7.30 9.39 1.85
C SER A 86 6.36 10.54 1.47
N HIS A 87 5.39 10.83 2.34
CA HIS A 87 4.48 11.97 2.16
C HIS A 87 5.29 13.28 2.12
N PRO A 88 4.99 14.22 1.19
CA PRO A 88 5.71 15.51 1.11
C PRO A 88 5.60 16.36 2.37
N SER A 89 4.59 16.12 3.18
CA SER A 89 4.31 16.86 4.42
C SER A 89 3.66 15.92 5.42
N PRO A 90 4.45 15.16 6.21
CA PRO A 90 3.90 14.18 7.14
C PRO A 90 3.04 14.82 8.24
N SER A 91 3.42 16.01 8.72
CA SER A 91 2.69 16.76 9.76
C SER A 91 1.39 17.41 9.27
N SER A 92 1.22 17.55 7.96
CA SER A 92 -0.01 18.10 7.34
C SER A 92 -0.77 17.03 6.56
N ALA A 93 -0.35 15.77 6.65
CA ALA A 93 -1.03 14.67 6.00
C ALA A 93 -2.36 14.46 6.71
N GLN A 94 -3.46 14.46 5.96
CA GLN A 94 -4.79 14.12 6.49
C GLN A 94 -4.90 12.60 6.60
N VAL A 95 -4.13 12.04 7.53
CA VAL A 95 -4.17 10.62 7.88
C VAL A 95 -5.14 10.46 9.03
N GLU A 96 -6.08 9.54 8.89
CA GLU A 96 -7.07 9.20 9.89
C GLU A 96 -6.96 7.70 10.17
N ILE A 97 -6.80 7.34 11.45
CA ILE A 97 -6.74 5.94 11.87
C ILE A 97 -8.18 5.44 12.13
N GLN A 98 -8.53 4.35 11.46
CA GLN A 98 -9.83 3.68 11.59
C GLN A 98 -9.64 2.19 11.91
N ASP A 99 -10.61 1.62 12.62
CA ASP A 99 -10.67 0.18 12.87
C ASP A 99 -11.13 -0.56 11.59
N PRO A 100 -10.56 -1.74 11.27
CA PRO A 100 -10.96 -2.51 10.10
C PRO A 100 -12.44 -2.88 10.09
N ALA A 101 -13.04 -3.07 11.26
CA ALA A 101 -14.46 -3.38 11.41
C ALA A 101 -15.37 -2.17 11.14
N ASP A 102 -14.88 -0.94 11.42
CA ASP A 102 -15.63 0.29 11.12
C ASP A 102 -15.50 0.66 9.65
N TRP A 103 -14.30 0.47 9.07
CA TRP A 103 -14.07 0.69 7.64
C TRP A 103 -14.83 -0.32 6.77
N ASP A 104 -14.79 -1.60 7.13
CA ASP A 104 -15.52 -2.69 6.46
C ASP A 104 -16.78 -3.10 7.25
N ALA A 105 -17.63 -2.12 7.57
CA ALA A 105 -18.86 -2.37 8.32
C ALA A 105 -19.83 -3.36 7.61
N GLN A 106 -19.69 -3.52 6.29
CA GLN A 106 -20.46 -4.47 5.49
C GLN A 106 -19.81 -5.87 5.41
N GLY A 107 -18.57 -6.03 5.88
CA GLY A 107 -17.84 -7.30 5.82
C GLY A 107 -17.44 -7.73 4.40
N GLN A 108 -17.37 -6.80 3.45
CA GLN A 108 -17.03 -7.07 2.06
C GLN A 108 -15.54 -7.43 1.87
N TYR A 109 -14.68 -6.93 2.76
CA TYR A 109 -13.22 -7.07 2.70
C TYR A 109 -12.67 -7.93 3.84
N SER A 110 -13.54 -8.72 4.49
CA SER A 110 -13.16 -9.59 5.61
C SER A 110 -12.07 -10.60 5.24
N ASP A 111 -12.12 -11.17 4.03
CA ASP A 111 -11.08 -12.08 3.52
C ASP A 111 -9.72 -11.38 3.37
N LEU A 112 -9.75 -10.11 2.97
CA LEU A 112 -8.56 -9.30 2.81
C LEU A 112 -7.97 -8.92 4.18
N ILE A 113 -8.82 -8.52 5.13
CA ILE A 113 -8.41 -8.24 6.51
C ILE A 113 -7.80 -9.50 7.16
N ASP A 114 -8.39 -10.67 6.94
CA ASP A 114 -7.83 -11.95 7.41
C ASP A 114 -6.48 -12.26 6.73
N ALA A 115 -6.35 -12.02 5.42
CA ALA A 115 -5.07 -12.18 4.73
C ALA A 115 -3.98 -11.24 5.28
N VAL A 116 -4.32 -9.99 5.58
CA VAL A 116 -3.43 -9.03 6.25
C VAL A 116 -3.06 -9.55 7.63
N ARG A 117 -4.03 -9.96 8.44
CA ARG A 117 -3.79 -10.51 9.78
C ARG A 117 -2.89 -11.75 9.75
N LYS A 118 -3.08 -12.65 8.80
CA LYS A 118 -2.22 -13.83 8.57
C LYS A 118 -0.81 -13.41 8.19
N ALA A 119 -0.65 -12.40 7.35
CA ALA A 119 0.66 -11.84 7.02
C ALA A 119 1.38 -11.27 8.26
N GLY A 120 0.63 -10.63 9.17
CA GLY A 120 1.13 -10.16 10.46
C GLY A 120 1.27 -11.25 11.55
N LYS A 121 1.05 -12.54 11.23
CA LYS A 121 1.05 -13.65 12.19
C LYS A 121 0.11 -13.44 13.38
N GLY A 122 -1.04 -12.78 13.16
CA GLY A 122 -2.06 -12.54 14.17
C GLY A 122 -1.92 -11.21 14.92
N ASN A 123 -0.97 -10.35 14.52
CA ASN A 123 -0.87 -8.98 15.03
C ASN A 123 -2.11 -8.14 14.69
N ASP A 124 -2.22 -6.98 15.36
CA ASP A 124 -3.30 -6.03 15.15
C ASP A 124 -3.27 -5.44 13.74
N VAL A 125 -4.46 -5.35 13.14
CA VAL A 125 -4.67 -4.76 11.81
C VAL A 125 -5.32 -3.40 12.02
N ARG A 126 -4.88 -2.41 11.26
CA ARG A 126 -5.38 -1.03 11.33
C ARG A 126 -5.56 -0.45 9.94
N VAL A 127 -6.54 0.43 9.79
CA VAL A 127 -6.83 1.12 8.54
C VAL A 127 -6.38 2.56 8.66
N TYR A 128 -5.58 3.03 7.71
CA TYR A 128 -5.19 4.42 7.59
C TYR A 128 -5.87 5.01 6.37
N ARG A 129 -6.71 6.01 6.58
CA ARG A 129 -7.38 6.76 5.53
C ARG A 129 -6.58 8.03 5.27
N ILE A 130 -6.06 8.20 4.06
CA ILE A 130 -5.25 9.35 3.67
C ILE A 130 -5.97 10.13 2.58
N THR A 131 -6.33 11.38 2.86
CA THR A 131 -6.90 12.26 1.84
C THR A 131 -5.77 12.83 0.97
N ARG A 132 -5.78 12.54 -0.34
CA ARG A 132 -4.76 13.02 -1.28
C ARG A 132 -5.11 14.40 -1.84
N ASP A 133 -6.26 14.47 -2.50
CA ASP A 133 -6.70 15.67 -3.19
C ASP A 133 -8.21 15.63 -3.32
N GLY A 134 -8.92 16.48 -2.57
CA GLY A 134 -10.36 16.77 -2.68
C GLY A 134 -11.30 15.58 -2.74
N THR A 135 -11.30 14.88 -3.88
CA THR A 135 -12.12 13.73 -4.24
C THR A 135 -11.36 12.39 -4.21
N ARG A 136 -10.07 12.36 -3.83
CA ARG A 136 -9.26 11.13 -3.79
C ARG A 136 -8.80 10.82 -2.38
N VAL A 137 -9.09 9.60 -1.93
CA VAL A 137 -8.74 9.08 -0.62
C VAL A 137 -8.03 7.74 -0.80
N GLU A 138 -6.93 7.51 -0.10
CA GLU A 138 -6.30 6.19 -0.06
C GLU A 138 -6.59 5.50 1.26
N TYR A 139 -7.10 4.28 1.20
CA TYR A 139 -7.28 3.41 2.35
C TYR A 139 -6.13 2.42 2.42
N TRP A 140 -5.50 2.31 3.58
CA TRP A 140 -4.35 1.45 3.82
C TRP A 140 -4.66 0.51 4.96
N VAL A 141 -4.89 -0.76 4.66
CA VAL A 141 -5.13 -1.81 5.64
C VAL A 141 -3.80 -2.50 5.91
N VAL A 142 -3.18 -2.22 7.06
CA VAL A 142 -1.82 -2.68 7.37
C VAL A 142 -1.72 -3.33 8.75
N THR A 143 -0.74 -4.21 8.88
CA THR A 143 -0.33 -4.88 10.12
C THR A 143 1.19 -4.84 10.22
N THR A 144 1.73 -5.06 11.41
CA THR A 144 3.16 -5.36 11.57
C THR A 144 3.40 -6.87 11.38
N GLU A 145 4.46 -7.23 10.67
CA GLU A 145 5.04 -8.58 10.59
C GLU A 145 6.36 -8.59 11.35
N GLY A 146 6.47 -9.47 12.35
CA GLY A 146 7.64 -9.54 13.22
C GLY A 146 7.52 -8.60 14.43
N LYS A 147 8.61 -8.50 15.21
CA LYS A 147 8.69 -7.62 16.39
C LYS A 147 10.06 -6.93 16.49
N GLY A 148 10.07 -5.69 16.95
CA GLY A 148 11.29 -4.89 17.19
C GLY A 148 11.95 -4.35 15.91
N LYS A 149 13.29 -4.26 15.90
CA LYS A 149 14.09 -3.58 14.85
C LYS A 149 14.08 -4.21 13.45
N GLY A 150 13.48 -5.40 13.33
CA GLY A 150 13.33 -6.12 12.07
C GLY A 150 11.88 -6.28 11.65
N ALA A 151 10.96 -5.55 12.28
CA ALA A 151 9.56 -5.59 11.90
C ALA A 151 9.37 -4.98 10.50
N LYS A 152 8.25 -5.35 9.89
CA LYS A 152 7.85 -4.87 8.58
C LYS A 152 6.39 -4.50 8.65
N LEU A 153 6.01 -3.43 8.00
CA LEU A 153 4.62 -3.10 7.82
C LEU A 153 4.13 -3.81 6.56
N VAL A 154 3.20 -4.74 6.71
CA VAL A 154 2.64 -5.51 5.60
C VAL A 154 1.14 -5.30 5.53
N GLY A 155 0.59 -5.22 4.32
CA GLY A 155 -0.83 -4.93 4.17
C GLY A 155 -1.25 -4.76 2.72
N VAL A 156 -2.31 -4.00 2.54
CA VAL A 156 -2.77 -3.56 1.24
C VAL A 156 -3.14 -2.08 1.29
N LYS A 157 -3.24 -1.47 0.13
CA LYS A 157 -3.86 -0.17 -0.05
C LYS A 157 -4.84 -0.19 -1.21
N ALA A 158 -5.81 0.69 -1.18
CA ALA A 158 -6.67 0.98 -2.31
C ALA A 158 -6.87 2.48 -2.45
N LEU A 159 -6.98 2.94 -3.68
CA LEU A 159 -7.41 4.29 -3.98
C LEU A 159 -8.94 4.29 -4.04
N ALA A 160 -9.56 5.32 -3.50
CA ALA A 160 -10.98 5.57 -3.58
C ALA A 160 -11.20 6.96 -4.16
N VAL A 161 -12.12 7.04 -5.12
CA VAL A 161 -12.57 8.31 -5.67
C VAL A 161 -13.96 8.59 -5.11
N GLU A 162 -14.04 9.65 -4.30
CA GLU A 162 -15.27 10.20 -3.71
C GLU A 162 -15.61 11.48 -4.48
N SER A 163 -16.45 11.37 -5.52
CA SER A 163 -16.93 12.52 -6.33
C SER A 163 -18.32 12.96 -5.92
#